data_AF-A0A7L0WEJ8-F1
#
_entry.id   AF-A0A7L0WEJ8-F1
#
_cell.length_a   1.000
_cell.length_b   1.000
_cell.length_c   1.000
_cell.angle_alpha   90.00
_cell.angle_beta   90.00
_cell.angle_gamma   90.00
#
_symmetry.space_group_name_H-M   'P 1'
#
loop_
_entity.id
_entity.type
_entity.pdbx_description
1 polymer ?
#
loop_
_entity_poly.entity_id
_entity_poly.type
_entity_poly.pdbx_seq_one_letter_code
_entity_poly.pdbx_strand_id
1 'polypeptide(L)'
;QKVKDSMRVLLPVLLNKGHDNYDKIRAILLYIFSTNGTTQENLDKLIQNVQIESDSDMIRNWKYLHVPIISASAVQQHKQLRRDRSAEETFQLSRWTPVIKDVMEDAIENKLDSKDWPYCSQCPPTWNGSGAV
;
A
#
# COMPACT_ATOMS: atom_id res chain seq x y z
N GLN A 1 -11.24 -11.49 2.32
CA GLN A 1 -10.77 -12.84 1.86
C GLN A 1 -9.26 -12.81 1.66
N LYS A 2 -8.48 -13.75 2.22
CA LYS A 2 -7.01 -13.78 2.00
C LYS A 2 -6.71 -14.36 0.61
N VAL A 3 -5.92 -13.65 -0.19
CA VAL A 3 -5.36 -14.18 -1.45
C VAL A 3 -4.25 -15.17 -1.08
N LYS A 4 -4.39 -16.43 -1.48
CA LYS A 4 -3.45 -17.49 -1.10
C LYS A 4 -2.17 -17.51 -1.96
N ASP A 5 -2.27 -17.14 -3.23
CA ASP A 5 -1.15 -17.16 -4.18
C ASP A 5 -1.21 -15.90 -5.05
N SER A 6 -0.53 -14.85 -4.60
CA SER A 6 -0.51 -13.56 -5.29
C SER A 6 0.16 -13.64 -6.67
N MET A 7 1.13 -14.53 -6.86
CA MET A 7 1.84 -14.68 -8.14
C MET A 7 0.91 -15.28 -9.20
N ARG A 8 0.13 -16.30 -8.83
CA ARG A 8 -0.87 -16.89 -9.72
C ARG A 8 -1.94 -15.89 -10.20
N VAL A 9 -2.27 -14.91 -9.37
CA VAL A 9 -3.19 -13.82 -9.74
C VAL A 9 -2.50 -12.77 -10.62
N LEU A 10 -1.22 -12.49 -10.37
CA LEU A 10 -0.44 -11.51 -11.12
C LEU A 10 -0.12 -11.95 -12.56
N LEU A 11 0.29 -13.20 -12.75
CA LEU A 11 0.79 -13.68 -14.05
C LEU A 11 -0.15 -13.44 -15.24
N PRO A 12 -1.48 -13.72 -15.16
CA PRO A 12 -2.40 -13.44 -16.26
C PRO A 12 -2.45 -11.96 -16.66
N VAL A 13 -2.28 -11.03 -15.70
CA VAL A 13 -2.25 -9.59 -15.97
C VAL A 13 -0.99 -9.21 -16.75
N LEU A 14 0.15 -9.78 -16.37
CA LEU A 14 1.45 -9.51 -17.00
C LEU A 14 1.58 -10.09 -18.41
N LEU A 15 1.01 -11.28 -18.64
CA LEU A 15 1.05 -11.98 -19.93
C LEU A 15 0.02 -11.43 -20.94
N ASN A 16 -0.93 -10.62 -20.50
CA ASN A 16 -1.90 -10.01 -21.40
C ASN A 16 -1.23 -8.94 -22.28
N LYS A 17 -1.20 -9.19 -23.59
CA LYS A 17 -0.63 -8.28 -24.59
C LYS A 17 -1.46 -7.00 -24.80
N GLY A 18 -2.70 -6.97 -24.34
CA GLY A 18 -3.58 -5.80 -24.43
C GLY A 18 -3.33 -4.75 -23.34
N HIS A 19 -2.58 -5.07 -22.29
CA HIS A 19 -2.20 -4.10 -21.27
C HIS A 19 -0.93 -3.36 -21.68
N ASP A 20 -0.91 -2.05 -21.43
CA ASP A 20 0.28 -1.25 -21.60
C ASP A 20 1.35 -1.57 -20.53
N ASN A 21 2.57 -1.08 -20.73
CA ASN A 21 3.66 -1.31 -19.80
C ASN A 21 3.39 -0.67 -18.43
N TYR A 22 2.71 0.46 -18.37
CA TYR A 22 2.41 1.15 -17.12
C TYR A 22 1.46 0.35 -16.22
N ASP A 23 0.44 -0.29 -16.78
CA ASP A 23 -0.49 -1.16 -16.07
C ASP A 23 0.21 -2.39 -15.51
N LYS A 24 1.13 -2.96 -16.28
CA LYS A 24 1.97 -4.07 -15.80
C LYS A 24 2.89 -3.63 -14.66
N ILE A 25 3.51 -2.45 -14.76
CA ILE A 25 4.31 -1.86 -13.67
C ILE A 25 3.46 -1.64 -12.42
N ARG A 26 2.25 -1.07 -12.55
CA ARG A 26 1.31 -0.89 -11.43
C ARG A 26 0.95 -2.23 -10.77
N ALA A 27 0.70 -3.27 -11.57
CA ALA A 27 0.40 -4.61 -11.06
C ALA A 27 1.59 -5.23 -10.31
N ILE A 28 2.81 -5.09 -10.82
CA ILE A 28 4.04 -5.55 -10.15
C ILE A 28 4.22 -4.81 -8.81
N LEU A 29 4.03 -3.49 -8.78
CA LEU A 29 4.13 -2.70 -7.55
C LEU A 29 3.10 -3.15 -6.50
N LEU A 30 1.84 -3.36 -6.89
CA LEU A 30 0.81 -3.87 -5.99
C LEU A 30 1.15 -5.26 -5.43
N TYR A 31 1.74 -6.13 -6.26
CA TYR A 31 2.26 -7.42 -5.80
C TYR A 31 3.35 -7.24 -4.73
N ILE A 32 4.37 -6.42 -5.00
CA ILE A 32 5.48 -6.14 -4.08
C ILE A 32 4.96 -5.54 -2.76
N PHE A 33 4.01 -4.61 -2.81
CA PHE A 33 3.41 -4.01 -1.61
C PHE A 33 2.64 -5.06 -0.79
N SER A 34 1.96 -5.99 -1.45
CA SER A 34 1.22 -7.06 -0.79
C SER A 34 2.13 -8.06 -0.06
N THR A 35 3.32 -8.33 -0.61
CA THR A 35 4.31 -9.27 -0.05
C THR A 35 5.34 -8.59 0.85
N ASN A 36 5.29 -7.26 0.98
CA ASN A 36 6.27 -6.45 1.71
C ASN A 36 7.70 -6.63 1.18
N GLY A 37 7.84 -6.46 -0.14
CA GLY A 37 9.09 -6.65 -0.87
C GLY A 37 9.16 -7.98 -1.60
N THR A 38 10.22 -8.14 -2.38
CA THR A 38 10.55 -9.37 -3.10
C THR A 38 12.08 -9.58 -3.17
N THR A 39 12.55 -10.71 -3.70
CA THR A 39 13.99 -10.92 -3.92
C THR A 39 14.46 -10.20 -5.18
N GLN A 40 15.74 -9.83 -5.23
CA GLN A 40 16.35 -9.22 -6.42
C GLN A 40 16.15 -10.12 -7.66
N GLU A 41 16.41 -11.42 -7.51
CA GLU A 41 16.22 -12.40 -8.57
C GLU A 41 14.78 -12.46 -9.09
N ASN A 42 13.78 -12.43 -8.20
CA ASN A 42 12.38 -12.47 -8.61
C ASN A 42 11.97 -11.16 -9.32
N LEU A 43 12.42 -10.01 -8.82
CA LEU A 43 12.17 -8.73 -9.46
C LEU A 43 12.76 -8.68 -10.88
N ASP A 44 14.01 -9.10 -11.04
CA ASP A 44 14.70 -9.08 -12.33
C ASP A 44 14.01 -10.02 -13.33
N LYS A 45 13.56 -11.22 -12.90
CA LYS A 45 12.75 -12.12 -13.73
C LYS A 45 11.42 -11.50 -14.16
N LEU A 46 10.71 -10.81 -13.26
CA LEU A 46 9.45 -10.14 -13.59
C LEU A 46 9.66 -9.04 -14.64
N ILE A 47 10.70 -8.21 -14.47
CA ILE A 47 11.05 -7.13 -15.39
C ILE A 47 11.38 -7.70 -16.78
N GLN A 48 12.24 -8.72 -16.84
CA GLN A 48 12.66 -9.34 -18.10
C GLN A 48 11.51 -10.03 -18.84
N ASN A 49 10.69 -10.80 -18.12
CA ASN A 49 9.56 -11.51 -18.72
C ASN A 49 8.50 -10.57 -19.31
N VAL A 50 8.38 -9.36 -18.75
CA VAL A 50 7.43 -8.34 -19.17
C VAL A 50 8.02 -7.37 -20.19
N GLN A 51 9.34 -7.40 -20.41
CA GLN A 51 10.07 -6.55 -21.35
C GLN A 51 9.96 -5.05 -21.00
N ILE A 52 10.18 -4.71 -19.71
CA ILE A 52 10.11 -3.34 -19.17
C ILE A 52 11.45 -2.89 -18.57
N GLU A 53 12.56 -3.36 -19.10
CA GLU A 53 13.91 -3.06 -18.62
C GLU A 53 14.19 -1.55 -18.63
N SER A 54 13.78 -0.84 -19.70
CA SER A 54 13.96 0.61 -19.83
C SER A 54 13.19 1.42 -18.76
N ASP A 55 12.05 0.90 -18.31
CA ASP A 55 11.18 1.57 -17.33
C ASP A 55 11.37 1.03 -15.90
N SER A 56 12.35 0.15 -15.70
CA SER A 56 12.51 -0.58 -14.45
C SER A 56 12.82 0.30 -13.23
N ASP A 57 13.34 1.50 -13.45
CA ASP A 57 13.54 2.52 -12.41
C ASP A 57 12.22 2.99 -11.79
N MET A 58 11.10 2.91 -12.52
CA MET A 58 9.77 3.20 -11.97
C MET A 58 9.40 2.29 -10.80
N ILE A 59 9.97 1.08 -10.76
CA ILE A 59 9.79 0.14 -9.65
C ILE A 59 10.85 0.37 -8.59
N ARG A 60 12.13 0.46 -8.98
CA ARG A 60 13.26 0.53 -8.03
C ARG A 60 13.29 1.85 -7.23
N ASN A 61 12.83 2.96 -7.81
CA ASN A 61 12.90 4.28 -7.17
C ASN A 61 11.96 4.44 -5.97
N TRP A 62 10.97 3.55 -5.79
CA TRP A 62 10.13 3.53 -4.58
C TRP A 62 10.94 3.32 -3.29
N LYS A 63 12.16 2.78 -3.37
CA LYS A 63 13.10 2.73 -2.24
C LYS A 63 13.39 4.11 -1.64
N TYR A 64 13.36 5.18 -2.46
CA TYR A 64 13.59 6.56 -2.01
C TYR A 64 12.40 7.12 -1.23
N LEU A 65 11.24 6.46 -1.30
CA LEU A 65 10.08 6.72 -0.46
C LEU A 65 10.02 5.78 0.75
N HIS A 66 11.13 5.11 1.05
CA HIS A 66 11.26 4.10 2.11
C HIS A 66 10.31 2.89 1.96
N VAL A 67 9.81 2.64 0.75
CA VAL A 67 8.99 1.47 0.46
C VAL A 67 9.91 0.26 0.17
N PRO A 68 9.70 -0.88 0.83
CA PRO A 68 10.56 -2.04 0.66
C PRO A 68 10.27 -2.72 -0.69
N ILE A 69 11.13 -2.46 -1.68
CA ILE A 69 11.07 -3.13 -2.99
C ILE A 69 11.81 -4.46 -2.95
N ILE A 70 13.05 -4.44 -2.45
CA ILE A 70 13.84 -5.65 -2.18
C ILE A 70 13.77 -5.95 -0.70
N SER A 71 13.41 -7.19 -0.34
CA SER A 71 13.31 -7.62 1.05
C SER A 71 14.72 -7.78 1.66
N ALA A 72 15.23 -6.70 2.26
CA ALA A 72 16.44 -6.73 3.08
C ALA A 72 16.07 -7.14 4.52
N SER A 73 16.02 -8.44 4.79
CA SER A 73 15.77 -9.04 6.11
C SER A 73 14.40 -8.76 6.74
N ALA A 74 13.93 -9.67 7.60
CA ALA A 74 12.59 -9.74 8.18
C ALA A 74 12.32 -8.66 9.24
N VAL A 75 12.73 -7.40 9.01
CA VAL A 75 12.27 -6.29 9.85
C VAL A 75 10.78 -6.14 9.55
N GLN A 76 9.95 -6.60 10.49
CA GLN A 76 8.50 -6.40 10.44
C GLN A 76 8.24 -4.91 10.40
N GLN A 77 7.98 -4.37 9.21
CA GLN A 77 7.47 -3.02 9.10
C GLN A 77 6.14 -2.98 9.85
N HIS A 78 5.99 -1.98 10.71
CA HIS A 78 4.76 -1.78 11.47
C HIS A 78 3.65 -1.47 10.46
N LYS A 79 2.82 -2.47 10.14
CA LYS A 79 1.64 -2.25 9.31
C LYS A 79 0.64 -1.50 10.16
N GLN A 80 0.28 -0.28 9.74
CA GLN A 80 -0.85 0.43 10.31
C GLN A 80 -2.09 -0.47 10.30
N LEU A 81 -2.72 -0.58 11.46
CA LEU A 81 -3.95 -1.33 11.62
C LEU A 81 -5.03 -0.67 10.76
N ARG A 82 -5.71 -1.47 9.93
CA ARG A 82 -6.79 -1.00 9.06
C ARG A 82 -8.11 -1.19 9.78
N ARG A 83 -9.00 -0.19 9.70
CA ARG A 83 -10.37 -0.32 10.20
C ARG A 83 -11.12 -1.42 9.43
N ASP A 84 -11.91 -2.25 10.11
CA ASP A 84 -12.75 -3.24 9.44
C ASP A 84 -13.92 -2.54 8.73
N ARG A 85 -14.01 -2.74 7.42
CA ARG A 85 -15.02 -2.14 6.53
C ARG A 85 -15.75 -3.21 5.70
N SER A 86 -15.68 -4.47 6.11
CA SER A 86 -16.25 -5.59 5.36
C SER A 86 -17.75 -5.41 5.07
N ALA A 87 -18.47 -4.67 5.91
CA ALA A 87 -19.89 -4.36 5.74
C ALA A 87 -20.18 -3.25 4.70
N GLU A 88 -19.20 -2.41 4.34
CA GLU A 88 -19.35 -1.30 3.39
C GLU A 88 -19.07 -1.71 1.93
N GLU A 89 -18.57 -2.94 1.70
CA GLU A 89 -18.14 -3.44 0.38
C GLU A 89 -19.32 -3.64 -0.59
N THR A 90 -19.72 -2.56 -1.25
CA THR A 90 -20.85 -2.57 -2.21
C THR A 90 -20.44 -3.11 -3.58
N PHE A 91 -19.20 -2.84 -4.02
CA PHE A 91 -18.72 -3.18 -5.36
C PHE A 91 -17.43 -4.00 -5.31
N GLN A 92 -17.40 -5.13 -6.04
CA GLN A 92 -16.26 -6.07 -6.04
C GLN A 92 -14.95 -5.47 -6.54
N LEU A 93 -14.99 -4.50 -7.46
CA LEU A 93 -13.78 -3.86 -7.99
C LEU A 93 -13.37 -2.59 -7.22
N SER A 94 -14.17 -2.17 -6.24
CA SER A 94 -13.97 -0.91 -5.50
C SER A 94 -13.91 -1.13 -3.99
N ARG A 95 -13.34 -2.26 -3.55
CA ARG A 95 -13.23 -2.62 -2.12
C ARG A 95 -12.14 -1.83 -1.38
N TRP A 96 -11.14 -1.30 -2.08
CA TRP A 96 -10.04 -0.58 -1.43
C TRP A 96 -10.50 0.76 -0.88
N THR A 97 -10.39 0.92 0.44
CA THR A 97 -10.46 2.23 1.09
C THR A 97 -9.04 2.77 1.30
N PRO A 98 -8.74 4.03 0.90
CA PRO A 98 -7.43 4.64 1.15
C PRO A 98 -7.09 4.75 2.63
N VAL A 99 -5.82 4.49 2.99
CA VAL A 99 -5.33 4.59 4.39
C VAL A 99 -5.60 5.96 5.00
N ILE A 100 -5.52 7.04 4.19
CA ILE A 100 -5.78 8.39 4.67
C ILE A 100 -7.19 8.57 5.25
N LYS A 101 -8.19 7.77 4.81
CA LYS A 101 -9.55 7.82 5.39
C LYS A 101 -9.53 7.34 6.84
N ASP A 102 -8.78 6.29 7.14
CA ASP A 102 -8.64 5.77 8.50
C ASP A 102 -7.96 6.82 9.40
N VAL A 103 -6.89 7.47 8.91
CA VAL A 103 -6.22 8.58 9.61
C VAL A 103 -7.17 9.76 9.88
N MET A 104 -7.98 10.15 8.89
CA MET A 104 -8.95 11.24 9.04
C MET A 104 -10.03 10.92 10.09
N GLU A 105 -10.59 9.71 10.06
CA GLU A 105 -11.61 9.29 11.02
C GLU A 105 -11.02 9.20 12.45
N ASP A 106 -9.84 8.61 12.60
CA ASP A 106 -9.19 8.49 13.91
C ASP A 106 -8.78 9.86 14.48
N ALA A 107 -8.41 10.84 13.63
CA ALA A 107 -8.14 12.20 14.06
C ALA A 107 -9.40 12.89 14.62
N ILE A 108 -10.54 12.77 13.93
CA ILE A 108 -11.82 13.35 14.37
C ILE A 108 -12.31 12.68 15.67
N GLU A 109 -12.10 11.37 15.81
CA GLU A 109 -12.49 10.59 16.98
C GLU A 109 -11.52 10.72 18.16
N ASN A 110 -10.43 11.49 18.04
CA ASN A 110 -9.34 11.58 19.02
C ASN A 110 -8.70 10.22 19.35
N LYS A 111 -8.60 9.32 18.36
CA LYS A 111 -8.01 7.98 18.46
C LYS A 111 -6.71 7.82 17.69
N LEU A 112 -6.28 8.85 16.95
CA LEU A 112 -5.02 8.82 16.21
C LEU A 112 -3.83 8.71 17.18
N ASP A 113 -2.99 7.68 17.01
CA ASP A 113 -1.88 7.40 17.91
C ASP A 113 -0.84 8.53 17.87
N SER A 114 -0.66 9.21 19.01
CA SER A 114 0.28 10.32 19.15
C SER A 114 1.74 9.90 19.11
N LYS A 115 2.05 8.60 19.22
CA LYS A 115 3.40 8.07 19.01
C LYS A 115 3.81 8.16 17.53
N ASP A 116 2.89 7.79 16.65
CA ASP A 116 3.12 7.80 15.20
C ASP A 116 2.79 9.18 14.59
N TRP A 117 1.86 9.92 15.20
CA TRP A 117 1.39 11.24 14.75
C TRP A 117 1.53 12.29 15.87
N PRO A 118 2.76 12.70 16.22
CA PRO A 118 3.00 13.59 17.33
C PRO A 118 2.54 15.03 17.06
N TYR A 119 2.13 15.71 18.13
CA TYR A 119 1.90 17.16 18.10
C TYR A 119 3.25 17.89 18.16
N CYS A 120 3.41 18.93 17.34
CA CYS A 120 4.56 19.84 17.46
C CYS A 120 4.50 20.73 18.72
N SER A 121 3.37 20.75 19.41
CA SER A 121 3.10 21.56 20.61
C SER A 121 2.21 20.77 21.57
N GLN A 122 1.52 21.43 22.50
CA GLN A 122 0.59 20.74 23.40
C GLN A 122 -0.60 20.16 22.62
N CYS A 123 -1.05 18.98 23.03
CA CYS A 123 -2.26 18.36 22.52
C CYS A 123 -3.45 19.30 22.78
N PRO A 124 -4.27 19.63 21.76
CA PRO A 124 -5.48 20.43 21.97
C PRO A 124 -6.40 19.73 22.99
N PRO A 125 -7.08 20.48 23.87
CA PRO A 125 -8.10 19.89 24.73
C PRO A 125 -9.18 19.24 23.86
N THR A 126 -9.70 18.09 24.33
CA THR A 126 -10.77 17.38 23.64
C THR A 126 -11.96 18.31 23.40
N TRP A 127 -12.42 18.38 22.16
CA TRP A 127 -13.58 19.19 21.79
C TRP A 127 -14.81 18.68 22.53
N ASN A 128 -15.28 19.44 23.53
CA ASN A 128 -16.44 19.09 24.37
C ASN A 128 -17.78 19.57 23.79
N GLY A 129 -17.83 19.91 22.50
CA GLY A 129 -19.05 20.38 21.84
C GLY A 129 -19.55 21.75 22.29
N SER A 130 -18.86 22.43 23.21
CA SER A 130 -19.38 23.61 23.91
C SER A 130 -18.75 24.94 23.48
N GLY A 131 -18.08 24.98 22.33
CA GLY A 131 -17.37 26.15 21.85
C GLY A 131 -17.75 26.54 20.42
N ALA A 132 -18.92 27.14 20.24
CA ALA A 132 -19.20 27.96 19.06
C ALA A 132 -19.93 29.23 19.50
N VAL A 133 -19.18 30.35 19.43
CA VAL A 133 -19.54 31.79 19.39
C VAL A 133 -20.47 32.32 20.49
#